data_AF-A0A355V7C2-F1
#
_entry.id   AF-A0A355V7C2-F1
#
_cell.length_a   1.000
_cell.length_b   1.000
_cell.length_c   1.000
_cell.angle_alpha   90.00
_cell.angle_beta   90.00
_cell.angle_gamma   90.00
#
_symmetry.space_group_name_H-M   'P 1'
#
loop_
_entity.id
_entity.type
_entity.pdbx_description
1 polymer ?
#
loop_
_entity_poly.entity_id
_entity_poly.type
_entity_poly.pdbx_seq_one_letter_code
_entity_poly.pdbx_strand_id
1 'polypeptide(L)'
;MSSSRPLSLFIACLLFLPGLALGHDMTDIARERMASGGYLEVMWTGAEHMLSGYDHLLFLLGVMFFLTRFVDILKFVTAFTIGHTITLIFATYAGITANHYLIDAVIALTVAYKGFENINGFQRWLGTRAPSLLLMVFIFGLIHGFGLSARLQAVTLAEDPALLSKILLFNVGVEFGQIIALVIMAVAIRAWQQVSAWPKISYIANISLIVAGAVLLVVQLTGYAREQAEINAPVRFTVFTDQDQMMGQVTDGSGQGLGNASVQITNIASGTSNEVSTDADGWFSFAGTIDNSYQLQASNVQGDSGSTSVALGDPAPAHEHEAFHIPFYFIIAALLLLSTLLVRRFNPPHKPAV
;
A
#
# COMPACT_ATOMS: atom_id res chain seq x y z
N MET A 1 -7.82 34.54 -22.84
CA MET A 1 -6.74 33.52 -22.91
C MET A 1 -6.08 33.41 -21.54
N SER A 2 -5.86 32.17 -21.07
CA SER A 2 -5.02 31.78 -19.91
C SER A 2 -5.49 32.13 -18.48
N SER A 3 -6.51 31.45 -17.96
CA SER A 3 -6.67 31.20 -16.50
C SER A 3 -6.53 29.72 -16.12
N SER A 4 -6.25 28.83 -17.08
CA SER A 4 -6.14 27.38 -16.87
C SER A 4 -4.75 26.91 -16.41
N ARG A 5 -3.72 27.76 -16.48
CA ARG A 5 -2.34 27.41 -16.13
C ARG A 5 -2.14 26.83 -14.72
N PRO A 6 -2.73 27.35 -13.62
CA PRO A 6 -2.55 26.75 -12.31
C PRO A 6 -3.27 25.41 -12.16
N LEU A 7 -4.41 25.22 -12.84
CA LEU A 7 -5.17 23.97 -12.84
C LEU A 7 -4.45 22.87 -13.63
N SER A 8 -3.84 23.22 -14.76
CA SER A 8 -3.04 22.30 -15.57
C SER A 8 -1.75 21.87 -14.86
N LEU A 9 -1.08 22.78 -14.14
CA LEU A 9 0.09 22.47 -13.31
C LEU A 9 -0.26 21.58 -12.12
N PHE A 10 -1.42 21.81 -11.48
CA PHE A 10 -1.91 20.97 -10.38
C PHE A 10 -2.28 19.55 -10.85
N ILE A 11 -2.96 19.44 -11.99
CA ILE A 11 -3.31 18.15 -12.62
C ILE A 11 -2.05 17.41 -13.08
N ALA A 12 -1.04 18.12 -13.60
CA ALA A 12 0.25 17.53 -13.93
C ALA A 12 0.96 16.98 -12.69
N CYS A 13 0.99 17.73 -11.57
CA CYS A 13 1.56 17.20 -10.31
C CYS A 13 0.84 15.94 -9.82
N LEU A 14 -0.49 15.87 -9.90
CA LEU A 14 -1.28 14.70 -9.49
C LEU A 14 -1.07 13.47 -10.40
N LEU A 15 -0.82 13.67 -11.69
CA LEU A 15 -0.54 12.59 -12.65
C LEU A 15 0.90 12.07 -12.58
N PHE A 16 1.84 12.85 -12.02
CA PHE A 16 3.26 12.48 -11.89
C PHE A 16 3.64 11.87 -10.53
N LEU A 17 2.67 11.58 -9.67
CA LEU A 17 2.87 10.96 -8.36
C LEU A 17 2.67 9.42 -8.26
N PRO A 18 2.81 8.57 -9.30
CA PRO A 18 2.83 7.13 -9.07
C PRO A 18 4.22 6.59 -8.70
N GLY A 19 5.21 7.45 -8.41
CA GLY A 19 6.60 7.05 -8.16
C GLY A 19 6.94 6.59 -6.73
N LEU A 20 6.01 6.67 -5.79
CA LEU A 20 6.24 6.31 -4.37
C LEU A 20 5.22 5.31 -3.83
N ALA A 21 4.44 4.67 -4.71
CA ALA A 21 3.45 3.67 -4.30
C ALA A 21 4.13 2.33 -3.99
N LEU A 22 4.94 2.30 -2.93
CA LEU A 22 5.20 1.09 -2.19
C LEU A 22 3.85 0.63 -1.61
N GLY A 23 3.52 -0.65 -1.74
CA GLY A 23 2.39 -1.21 -0.99
C GLY A 23 2.60 -0.89 0.48
N HIS A 24 1.67 -0.17 1.10
CA HIS A 24 1.85 0.21 2.50
C HIS A 24 1.76 -1.08 3.32
N ASP A 25 2.84 -1.43 3.98
CA ASP A 25 2.86 -2.54 4.93
C ASP A 25 2.47 -2.03 6.32
N MET A 26 2.12 -2.94 7.22
CA MET A 26 2.10 -2.59 8.64
C MET A 26 3.53 -2.30 9.07
N THR A 27 3.76 -1.12 9.66
CA THR A 27 5.04 -0.76 10.26
C THR A 27 5.40 -1.75 11.37
N ASP A 28 6.68 -1.93 11.67
CA ASP A 28 7.12 -2.80 12.75
C ASP A 28 6.51 -2.41 14.10
N ILE A 29 6.36 -1.11 14.34
CA ILE A 29 5.66 -0.56 15.50
C ILE A 29 4.20 -1.01 15.53
N ALA A 30 3.51 -0.99 14.38
CA ALA A 30 2.13 -1.46 14.30
C ALA A 30 2.01 -2.97 14.56
N ARG A 31 2.98 -3.77 14.09
CA ARG A 31 3.04 -5.21 14.40
C ARG A 31 3.26 -5.45 15.90
N GLU A 32 4.17 -4.70 16.52
CA GLU A 32 4.42 -4.77 17.96
C GLU A 32 3.17 -4.39 18.77
N ARG A 33 2.50 -3.28 18.43
CA ARG A 33 1.23 -2.88 19.07
C ARG A 33 0.14 -3.94 18.92
N MET A 34 0.08 -4.64 17.79
CA MET A 34 -0.83 -5.77 17.61
C MET A 34 -0.45 -6.97 18.51
N ALA A 35 0.85 -7.26 18.63
CA ALA A 35 1.35 -8.40 19.40
C ALA A 35 1.26 -8.18 20.92
N SER A 36 1.84 -7.08 21.43
CA SER A 36 2.02 -6.83 22.86
C SER A 36 1.19 -5.64 23.40
N GLY A 37 0.63 -4.82 22.49
CA GLY A 37 -0.07 -3.59 22.86
C GLY A 37 -1.44 -3.80 23.50
N GLY A 38 -1.92 -2.74 24.15
CA GLY A 38 -3.24 -2.70 24.78
C GLY A 38 -4.38 -2.56 23.76
N TYR A 39 -5.62 -2.77 24.21
CA TYR A 39 -6.83 -2.66 23.36
C TYR A 39 -6.99 -1.31 22.64
N LEU A 40 -6.62 -0.20 23.29
CA LEU A 40 -6.66 1.12 22.67
C LEU A 40 -5.57 1.32 21.62
N GLU A 41 -4.40 0.72 21.82
CA GLU A 41 -3.28 0.79 20.87
C GLU A 41 -3.58 -0.03 19.62
N VAL A 42 -4.22 -1.18 19.78
CA VAL A 42 -4.72 -2.00 18.67
C VAL A 42 -5.79 -1.26 17.87
N MET A 43 -6.75 -0.63 18.55
CA MET A 43 -7.75 0.21 17.89
C MET A 43 -7.11 1.40 17.16
N TRP A 44 -6.15 2.08 17.78
CA TRP A 44 -5.41 3.16 17.14
C TRP A 44 -4.65 2.67 15.90
N THR A 45 -4.03 1.50 15.98
CA THR A 45 -3.30 0.87 14.87
C THR A 45 -4.23 0.61 13.68
N GLY A 46 -5.48 0.22 13.92
CA GLY A 46 -6.49 0.10 12.87
C GLY A 46 -6.85 1.42 12.20
N ALA A 47 -7.00 2.49 12.99
CA ALA A 47 -7.26 3.82 12.45
C ALA A 47 -6.06 4.35 11.64
N GLU A 48 -4.85 4.13 12.12
CA GLU A 48 -3.60 4.49 11.47
C GLU A 48 -3.44 3.75 10.13
N HIS A 49 -3.64 2.43 10.11
CA HIS A 49 -3.62 1.61 8.89
C HIS A 49 -4.60 2.12 7.83
N MET A 50 -5.85 2.40 8.24
CA MET A 50 -6.87 2.91 7.32
C MET A 50 -6.50 4.29 6.75
N LEU A 51 -5.92 5.15 7.59
CA LEU A 51 -5.58 6.50 7.18
C LEU A 51 -4.31 6.51 6.32
N SER A 52 -3.28 5.73 6.64
CA SER A 52 -2.05 5.64 5.86
C SER A 52 -2.23 4.90 4.52
N GLY A 53 -3.26 4.06 4.42
CA GLY A 53 -3.51 3.24 3.24
C GLY A 53 -4.04 4.00 2.02
N TYR A 54 -3.17 4.23 1.03
CA TYR A 54 -3.55 4.92 -0.21
C TYR A 54 -4.61 4.18 -1.01
N ASP A 55 -4.57 2.85 -1.05
CA ASP A 55 -5.57 1.98 -1.64
C ASP A 55 -6.96 2.21 -1.05
N HIS A 56 -7.08 2.23 0.28
CA HIS A 56 -8.32 2.47 0.99
C HIS A 56 -8.85 3.89 0.75
N LEU A 57 -7.97 4.90 0.76
CA LEU A 57 -8.36 6.28 0.50
C LEU A 57 -8.78 6.53 -0.96
N LEU A 58 -8.08 5.93 -1.92
CA LEU A 58 -8.46 6.00 -3.34
C LEU A 58 -9.80 5.30 -3.58
N PHE A 59 -10.04 4.18 -2.90
CA PHE A 59 -11.33 3.51 -2.93
C PHE A 59 -12.46 4.39 -2.36
N LEU A 60 -12.27 4.95 -1.17
CA LEU A 60 -13.22 5.90 -0.58
C LEU A 60 -13.46 7.11 -1.50
N LEU A 61 -12.41 7.64 -2.12
CA LEU A 61 -12.52 8.74 -3.08
C LEU A 61 -13.41 8.35 -4.26
N GLY A 62 -13.20 7.16 -4.82
CA GLY A 62 -14.04 6.60 -5.89
C GLY A 62 -15.50 6.47 -5.47
N VAL A 63 -15.79 5.97 -4.26
CA VAL A 63 -17.16 5.85 -3.75
C VAL A 63 -17.83 7.21 -3.56
N MET A 64 -17.08 8.23 -3.16
CA MET A 64 -17.58 9.58 -2.86
C MET A 64 -18.00 10.39 -4.09
N PHE A 65 -17.45 10.14 -5.28
CA PHE A 65 -17.84 10.88 -6.50
C PHE A 65 -19.29 10.67 -6.93
N PHE A 66 -19.93 9.57 -6.50
CA PHE A 66 -21.28 9.20 -6.90
C PHE A 66 -22.33 9.44 -5.81
N LEU A 67 -21.94 9.46 -4.53
CA LEU A 67 -22.88 9.50 -3.41
C LEU A 67 -23.10 10.91 -2.90
N THR A 68 -24.36 11.37 -2.97
CA THR A 68 -24.76 12.70 -2.52
C THR A 68 -25.22 12.72 -1.05
N ARG A 69 -25.63 11.57 -0.52
CA ARG A 69 -26.18 11.42 0.83
C ARG A 69 -25.20 10.71 1.77
N PHE A 70 -24.94 11.35 2.90
CA PHE A 70 -24.04 10.85 3.95
C PHE A 70 -24.43 9.45 4.47
N VAL A 71 -25.74 9.20 4.62
CA VAL A 71 -26.25 7.89 5.08
C VAL A 71 -25.91 6.77 4.11
N ASP A 72 -25.92 7.04 2.82
CA ASP A 72 -25.59 6.01 1.83
C ASP A 72 -24.10 5.72 1.86
N ILE A 73 -23.25 6.74 2.01
CA ILE A 73 -21.80 6.59 2.21
C ILE A 73 -21.50 5.70 3.42
N LEU A 74 -22.13 5.97 4.57
CA LEU A 74 -21.97 5.15 5.78
C LEU A 74 -22.32 3.68 5.52
N LYS A 75 -23.42 3.39 4.81
CA LYS A 75 -23.78 2.00 4.49
C LYS A 75 -22.70 1.27 3.70
N PHE A 76 -22.08 1.92 2.72
CA PHE A 76 -21.01 1.31 1.94
C PHE A 76 -19.77 1.06 2.78
N VAL A 77 -19.40 2.02 3.61
CA VAL A 77 -18.21 1.95 4.46
C VAL A 77 -18.37 0.86 5.50
N THR A 78 -19.51 0.82 6.19
CA THR A 78 -19.83 -0.27 7.12
C THR A 78 -19.90 -1.63 6.40
N ALA A 79 -20.49 -1.71 5.19
CA ALA A 79 -20.49 -2.96 4.43
C ALA A 79 -19.08 -3.43 4.06
N PHE A 80 -18.18 -2.52 3.70
CA PHE A 80 -16.76 -2.82 3.48
C PHE A 80 -16.12 -3.36 4.76
N THR A 81 -16.28 -2.68 5.89
CA THR A 81 -15.69 -3.08 7.18
C THR A 81 -16.22 -4.43 7.66
N ILE A 82 -17.51 -4.71 7.46
CA ILE A 82 -18.09 -6.02 7.78
C ILE A 82 -17.44 -7.12 6.92
N GLY A 83 -17.35 -6.92 5.60
CA GLY A 83 -16.66 -7.87 4.72
C GLY A 83 -15.20 -8.08 5.12
N HIS A 84 -14.49 -6.97 5.37
CA HIS A 84 -13.11 -6.97 5.83
C HIS A 84 -12.92 -7.78 7.11
N THR A 85 -13.74 -7.52 8.12
CA THR A 85 -13.70 -8.22 9.41
C THR A 85 -13.98 -9.71 9.26
N ILE A 86 -14.99 -10.08 8.45
CA ILE A 86 -15.35 -11.49 8.24
C ILE A 86 -14.18 -12.27 7.65
N THR A 87 -13.59 -11.79 6.55
CA THR A 87 -12.48 -12.53 5.93
C THR A 87 -11.23 -12.50 6.79
N LEU A 88 -10.95 -11.38 7.47
CA LEU A 88 -9.80 -11.28 8.36
C LEU A 88 -9.86 -12.31 9.48
N ILE A 89 -11.01 -12.43 10.16
CA ILE A 89 -11.21 -13.46 11.20
C ILE A 89 -11.12 -14.85 10.58
N PHE A 90 -11.88 -15.11 9.52
CA PHE A 90 -11.97 -16.44 8.90
C PHE A 90 -10.62 -16.95 8.41
N ALA A 91 -9.90 -16.17 7.61
CA ALA A 91 -8.64 -16.57 7.02
C ALA A 91 -7.54 -16.73 8.09
N THR A 92 -7.53 -15.87 9.12
CA THR A 92 -6.58 -15.99 10.24
C THR A 92 -6.80 -17.27 11.04
N TYR A 93 -8.04 -17.59 11.42
CA TYR A 93 -8.33 -18.82 12.17
C TYR A 93 -8.22 -20.09 11.33
N ALA A 94 -8.50 -20.01 10.03
CA ALA A 94 -8.39 -21.14 9.11
C ALA A 94 -6.95 -21.40 8.63
N GLY A 95 -5.99 -20.52 8.97
CA GLY A 95 -4.61 -20.63 8.51
C GLY A 95 -4.46 -20.50 7.00
N ILE A 96 -5.39 -19.80 6.33
CA ILE A 96 -5.35 -19.62 4.88
C ILE A 96 -4.42 -18.45 4.59
N THR A 97 -3.35 -18.74 3.86
CA THR A 97 -2.38 -17.75 3.39
C THR A 97 -2.42 -17.64 1.87
N ALA A 98 -2.04 -16.48 1.36
CA ALA A 98 -1.79 -16.27 -0.05
C ALA A 98 -0.68 -15.23 -0.23
N ASN A 99 -0.10 -15.21 -1.42
CA ASN A 99 0.94 -14.27 -1.77
C ASN A 99 0.40 -12.83 -1.74
N HIS A 100 1.07 -11.94 -1.01
CA HIS A 100 0.62 -10.57 -0.79
C HIS A 100 0.54 -9.75 -2.08
N TYR A 101 1.48 -9.95 -3.03
CA TYR A 101 1.42 -9.29 -4.35
C TYR A 101 0.16 -9.67 -5.12
N LEU A 102 -0.26 -10.93 -5.07
CA LEU A 102 -1.50 -11.37 -5.74
C LEU A 102 -2.74 -10.75 -5.10
N ILE A 103 -2.76 -10.61 -3.78
CA ILE A 103 -3.89 -9.97 -3.08
C ILE A 103 -3.94 -8.48 -3.43
N ASP A 104 -2.81 -7.78 -3.34
CA ASP A 104 -2.70 -6.36 -3.64
C ASP A 104 -3.02 -6.08 -5.13
N ALA A 105 -2.69 -7.00 -6.04
CA ALA A 105 -3.08 -6.97 -7.45
C ALA A 105 -4.61 -7.01 -7.63
N VAL A 106 -5.30 -7.90 -6.92
CA VAL A 106 -6.77 -7.96 -6.96
C VAL A 106 -7.38 -6.70 -6.34
N ILE A 107 -6.81 -6.19 -5.24
CA ILE A 107 -7.21 -4.91 -4.64
C ILE A 107 -7.09 -3.77 -5.66
N ALA A 108 -5.97 -3.66 -6.38
CA ALA A 108 -5.78 -2.66 -7.42
C ALA A 108 -6.86 -2.74 -8.53
N LEU A 109 -7.29 -3.95 -8.88
CA LEU A 109 -8.39 -4.16 -9.83
C LEU A 109 -9.72 -3.63 -9.30
N THR A 110 -9.98 -3.71 -7.99
CA THR A 110 -11.20 -3.14 -7.38
C THR A 110 -11.24 -1.60 -7.48
N VAL A 111 -10.09 -0.93 -7.37
CA VAL A 111 -9.96 0.52 -7.59
C VAL A 111 -10.27 0.88 -9.05
N ALA A 112 -9.69 0.13 -10.00
CA ALA A 112 -9.96 0.33 -11.41
C ALA A 112 -11.44 0.08 -11.76
N TYR A 113 -12.04 -0.98 -11.19
CA TYR A 113 -13.47 -1.27 -11.30
C TYR A 113 -14.30 -0.08 -10.87
N LYS A 114 -13.97 0.55 -9.73
CA LYS A 114 -14.77 1.65 -9.18
C LYS A 114 -14.70 2.89 -10.09
N GLY A 115 -13.52 3.23 -10.60
CA GLY A 115 -13.37 4.29 -11.59
C GLY A 115 -14.16 4.03 -12.88
N PHE A 116 -14.16 2.77 -13.36
CA PHE A 116 -14.90 2.36 -14.55
C PHE A 116 -16.43 2.42 -14.36
N GLU A 117 -16.92 1.96 -13.21
CA GLU A 117 -18.34 2.06 -12.86
C GLU A 117 -18.80 3.52 -12.77
N ASN A 118 -18.00 4.40 -12.15
CA ASN A 118 -18.33 5.82 -11.96
C ASN A 118 -18.52 6.60 -13.27
N ILE A 119 -17.88 6.17 -14.37
CA ILE A 119 -18.06 6.78 -15.70
C ILE A 119 -19.16 6.11 -16.53
N ASN A 120 -20.02 5.30 -15.90
CA ASN A 120 -21.02 4.45 -16.55
C ASN A 120 -20.40 3.47 -17.56
N GLY A 121 -19.21 2.96 -17.27
CA GLY A 121 -18.46 2.08 -18.17
C GLY A 121 -19.25 0.84 -18.59
N PHE A 122 -19.94 0.19 -17.65
CA PHE A 122 -20.77 -1.00 -17.91
C PHE A 122 -21.84 -0.74 -18.96
N GLN A 123 -22.64 0.32 -18.79
CA GLN A 123 -23.71 0.63 -19.73
C GLN A 123 -23.17 1.07 -21.10
N ARG A 124 -22.08 1.86 -21.11
CA ARG A 124 -21.55 2.46 -22.33
C ARG A 124 -20.77 1.49 -23.20
N TRP A 125 -20.02 0.57 -22.59
CA TRP A 125 -19.10 -0.32 -23.31
C TRP A 125 -19.56 -1.78 -23.33
N LEU A 126 -20.25 -2.25 -22.30
CA LEU A 126 -20.70 -3.65 -22.18
C LEU A 126 -22.20 -3.82 -22.42
N GLY A 127 -22.97 -2.72 -22.49
CA GLY A 127 -24.42 -2.76 -22.68
C GLY A 127 -25.19 -3.36 -21.50
N THR A 128 -24.54 -3.59 -20.37
CA THR A 128 -25.11 -4.20 -19.17
C THR A 128 -25.19 -3.21 -18.02
N ARG A 129 -26.10 -3.46 -17.07
CA ARG A 129 -26.16 -2.69 -15.83
C ARG A 129 -25.03 -3.15 -14.91
N ALA A 130 -24.45 -2.21 -14.18
CA ALA A 130 -23.48 -2.53 -13.15
C ALA A 130 -24.15 -3.42 -12.06
N PRO A 131 -23.40 -4.37 -11.48
CA PRO A 131 -23.80 -5.08 -10.27
C PRO A 131 -24.19 -4.13 -9.13
N SER A 132 -24.91 -4.62 -8.12
CA SER A 132 -25.28 -3.77 -6.99
C SER A 132 -24.03 -3.26 -6.27
N LEU A 133 -23.90 -1.94 -6.19
CA LEU A 133 -22.72 -1.28 -5.60
C LEU A 133 -22.45 -1.77 -4.18
N LEU A 134 -23.50 -2.03 -3.39
CA LEU A 134 -23.38 -2.46 -2.00
C LEU A 134 -22.76 -3.86 -1.90
N LEU A 135 -23.18 -4.77 -2.79
CA LEU A 135 -22.60 -6.11 -2.85
C LEU A 135 -21.14 -6.06 -3.27
N MET A 136 -20.80 -5.24 -4.27
CA MET A 136 -19.43 -5.12 -4.74
C MET A 136 -18.52 -4.54 -3.66
N VAL A 137 -18.96 -3.49 -2.95
CA VAL A 137 -18.20 -2.90 -1.84
C VAL A 137 -17.99 -3.92 -0.70
N PHE A 138 -19.01 -4.73 -0.38
CA PHE A 138 -18.86 -5.84 0.56
C PHE A 138 -17.82 -6.88 0.09
N ILE A 139 -17.87 -7.28 -1.19
CA ILE A 139 -16.88 -8.20 -1.80
C ILE A 139 -15.47 -7.60 -1.76
N PHE A 140 -15.32 -6.30 -2.02
CA PHE A 140 -14.03 -5.63 -1.93
C PHE A 140 -13.50 -5.60 -0.51
N GLY A 141 -14.38 -5.43 0.47
CA GLY A 141 -14.06 -5.62 1.88
C GLY A 141 -13.54 -7.03 2.17
N LEU A 142 -14.22 -8.07 1.67
CA LEU A 142 -13.76 -9.46 1.84
C LEU A 142 -12.34 -9.66 1.28
N ILE A 143 -12.06 -9.12 0.09
CA ILE A 143 -10.75 -9.23 -0.58
C ILE A 143 -9.68 -8.48 0.22
N HIS A 144 -9.96 -7.25 0.67
CA HIS A 144 -9.00 -6.46 1.46
C HIS A 144 -8.69 -7.15 2.80
N GLY A 145 -9.71 -7.65 3.49
CA GLY A 145 -9.53 -8.34 4.77
C GLY A 145 -8.63 -9.58 4.66
N PHE A 146 -8.63 -10.22 3.50
CA PHE A 146 -7.72 -11.33 3.22
C PHE A 146 -6.25 -10.88 3.17
N GLY A 147 -5.97 -9.72 2.58
CA GLY A 147 -4.61 -9.17 2.45
C GLY A 147 -3.93 -8.95 3.80
N LEU A 148 -4.67 -8.36 4.74
CA LEU A 148 -4.18 -8.15 6.10
C LEU A 148 -4.06 -9.47 6.89
N SER A 149 -4.95 -10.45 6.65
CA SER A 149 -4.92 -11.73 7.36
C SER A 149 -3.64 -12.53 7.12
N ALA A 150 -3.13 -12.52 5.88
CA ALA A 150 -1.88 -13.19 5.54
C ALA A 150 -0.69 -12.59 6.31
N ARG A 151 -0.74 -11.27 6.57
CA ARG A 151 0.30 -10.54 7.31
C ARG A 151 0.18 -10.76 8.82
N LEU A 152 -1.02 -10.74 9.39
CA LEU A 152 -1.20 -11.02 10.83
C LEU A 152 -0.81 -12.44 11.23
N GLN A 153 -1.05 -13.42 10.36
CA GLN A 153 -0.62 -14.80 10.58
C GLN A 153 0.92 -14.93 10.68
N ALA A 154 1.67 -14.06 9.99
CA ALA A 154 3.12 -14.06 10.03
C ALA A 154 3.71 -13.54 11.37
N VAL A 155 2.98 -12.72 12.12
CA VAL A 155 3.45 -12.09 13.38
C VAL A 155 3.17 -12.97 14.61
N THR A 156 2.94 -14.28 14.47
CA THR A 156 2.65 -15.23 15.57
C THR A 156 1.45 -14.89 16.47
N LEU A 157 0.61 -13.92 16.09
CA LEU A 157 -0.62 -13.57 16.82
C LEU A 157 -1.66 -14.70 16.83
N ALA A 158 -1.51 -15.72 15.97
CA ALA A 158 -2.46 -16.82 15.82
C ALA A 158 -2.72 -17.60 17.13
N GLU A 159 -1.73 -17.64 18.04
CA GLU A 159 -1.85 -18.35 19.33
C GLU A 159 -2.33 -17.45 20.48
N ASP A 160 -2.54 -16.15 20.24
CA ASP A 160 -2.98 -15.21 21.27
C ASP A 160 -4.46 -15.46 21.63
N PRO A 161 -4.80 -15.79 22.89
CA PRO A 161 -6.19 -15.93 23.33
C PRO A 161 -7.05 -14.68 23.12
N ALA A 162 -6.42 -13.49 23.06
CA ALA A 162 -7.07 -12.21 22.79
C ALA A 162 -7.17 -11.85 21.30
N LEU A 163 -6.77 -12.74 20.38
CA LEU A 163 -6.73 -12.46 18.94
C LEU A 163 -8.06 -11.93 18.39
N LEU A 164 -9.18 -12.57 18.75
CA LEU A 164 -10.50 -12.15 18.27
C LEU A 164 -10.84 -10.73 18.73
N SER A 165 -10.60 -10.40 20.01
CA SER A 165 -10.90 -9.06 20.52
C SER A 165 -9.98 -8.01 19.90
N LYS A 166 -8.71 -8.33 19.68
CA LYS A 166 -7.76 -7.47 18.97
C LYS A 166 -8.18 -7.22 17.53
N ILE A 167 -8.57 -8.26 16.78
CA ILE A 167 -9.07 -8.11 15.40
C ILE A 167 -10.33 -7.24 15.36
N LEU A 168 -11.27 -7.43 16.29
CA LEU A 168 -12.48 -6.63 16.34
C LEU A 168 -12.17 -5.16 16.65
N LEU A 169 -11.31 -4.89 17.64
CA LEU A 169 -10.91 -3.53 17.99
C LEU A 169 -10.11 -2.84 16.89
N PHE A 170 -9.24 -3.58 16.19
CA PHE A 170 -8.56 -3.09 15.00
C PHE A 170 -9.58 -2.62 13.95
N ASN A 171 -10.62 -3.41 13.66
CA ASN A 171 -11.66 -3.02 12.70
C ASN A 171 -12.54 -1.86 13.18
N VAL A 172 -12.78 -1.71 14.48
CA VAL A 172 -13.40 -0.50 15.05
C VAL A 172 -12.53 0.72 14.78
N GLY A 173 -11.21 0.57 14.92
CA GLY A 173 -10.23 1.58 14.51
C GLY A 173 -10.32 1.94 13.03
N VAL A 174 -10.39 0.93 12.16
CA VAL A 174 -10.55 1.11 10.71
C VAL A 174 -11.82 1.90 10.40
N GLU A 175 -12.97 1.53 10.97
CA GLU A 175 -14.23 2.25 10.75
C GLU A 175 -14.14 3.71 11.22
N PHE A 176 -13.49 3.96 12.36
CA PHE A 176 -13.24 5.31 12.85
C PHE A 176 -12.36 6.12 11.89
N GLY A 177 -11.25 5.55 11.42
CA GLY A 177 -10.37 6.15 10.42
C GLY A 177 -11.10 6.47 9.11
N GLN A 178 -11.95 5.55 8.63
CA GLN A 178 -12.79 5.76 7.45
C GLN A 178 -13.73 6.94 7.64
N ILE A 179 -14.44 7.02 8.76
CA ILE A 179 -15.38 8.12 9.05
C ILE A 179 -14.65 9.47 9.04
N ILE A 180 -13.45 9.55 9.64
CA ILE A 180 -12.64 10.79 9.62
C ILE A 180 -12.27 11.17 8.19
N ALA A 181 -11.69 10.24 7.43
CA ALA A 181 -11.29 10.48 6.05
C ALA A 181 -12.49 10.94 5.20
N LEU A 182 -13.63 10.27 5.35
CA LEU A 182 -14.88 10.60 4.66
C LEU A 182 -15.38 12.00 4.98
N VAL A 183 -15.38 12.41 6.25
CA VAL A 183 -15.81 13.76 6.64
C VAL A 183 -14.93 14.81 5.98
N ILE A 184 -13.61 14.64 6.01
CA ILE A 184 -12.65 15.56 5.39
C ILE A 184 -12.86 15.62 3.86
N MET A 185 -12.94 14.46 3.22
CA MET A 185 -13.13 14.36 1.77
C MET A 185 -14.49 14.89 1.32
N ALA A 186 -15.56 14.66 2.09
CA ALA A 186 -16.90 15.16 1.81
C ALA A 186 -16.94 16.69 1.80
N VAL A 187 -16.28 17.32 2.77
CA VAL A 187 -16.18 18.79 2.85
C VAL A 187 -15.42 19.32 1.62
N ALA A 188 -14.29 18.71 1.26
CA ALA A 188 -13.50 19.10 0.10
C ALA A 188 -14.30 18.95 -1.23
N ILE A 189 -14.97 17.81 -1.42
CA ILE A 189 -15.78 17.54 -2.62
C ILE A 189 -16.95 18.52 -2.72
N ARG A 190 -17.68 18.77 -1.62
CA ARG A 190 -18.80 19.73 -1.62
C ARG A 190 -18.35 21.15 -1.96
N ALA A 191 -17.18 21.57 -1.46
CA ALA A 191 -16.61 22.86 -1.82
C ALA A 191 -16.30 22.95 -3.32
N TRP A 192 -15.83 21.85 -3.92
CA TRP A 192 -15.47 21.80 -5.34
C TRP A 192 -16.62 21.60 -6.32
N GLN A 193 -17.71 20.96 -5.89
CA GLN A 193 -18.93 20.81 -6.69
C GLN A 193 -19.53 22.17 -7.11
N GLN A 194 -19.18 23.25 -6.41
CA GLN A 194 -19.60 24.61 -6.74
C GLN A 194 -18.84 25.22 -7.93
N VAL A 195 -17.81 24.55 -8.46
CA VAL A 195 -17.00 25.02 -9.59
C VAL A 195 -17.58 24.50 -10.91
N SER A 196 -17.71 25.37 -11.91
CA SER A 196 -18.28 25.01 -13.23
C SER A 196 -17.54 23.90 -13.98
N ALA A 197 -16.27 23.66 -13.64
CA ALA A 197 -15.44 22.60 -14.20
C ALA A 197 -15.70 21.21 -13.58
N TRP A 198 -16.53 21.10 -12.53
CA TRP A 198 -16.76 19.85 -11.78
C TRP A 198 -17.05 18.62 -12.65
N PRO A 199 -17.91 18.68 -13.70
CA PRO A 199 -18.16 17.50 -14.54
C PRO A 199 -16.91 16.99 -15.25
N LYS A 200 -16.05 17.90 -15.74
CA LYS A 200 -14.79 17.54 -16.41
C LYS A 200 -13.76 17.00 -15.41
N ILE A 201 -13.66 17.63 -14.24
CA ILE A 201 -12.74 17.22 -13.18
C ILE A 201 -13.11 15.83 -12.66
N SER A 202 -14.40 15.59 -12.38
CA SER A 202 -14.90 14.30 -11.94
C SER A 202 -14.62 13.20 -12.98
N TYR A 203 -14.85 13.48 -14.27
CA TYR A 203 -14.51 12.54 -15.33
C TYR A 203 -13.01 12.22 -15.38
N ILE A 204 -12.15 13.25 -15.35
CA ILE A 204 -10.69 13.07 -15.36
C ILE A 204 -10.22 12.29 -14.12
N ALA A 205 -10.73 12.62 -12.93
CA ALA A 205 -10.37 11.93 -11.69
C ALA A 205 -10.72 10.44 -11.75
N ASN A 206 -11.88 10.07 -12.30
CA ASN A 206 -12.27 8.67 -12.45
C ASN A 206 -11.42 7.93 -13.50
N ILE A 207 -11.04 8.60 -14.61
CA ILE A 207 -10.07 8.04 -15.55
C ILE A 207 -8.71 7.83 -14.87
N SER A 208 -8.24 8.79 -14.08
CA SER A 208 -7.00 8.65 -13.31
C SER A 208 -7.07 7.49 -12.31
N LEU A 209 -8.22 7.24 -11.67
CA LEU A 209 -8.41 6.06 -10.80
C LEU A 209 -8.27 4.74 -11.57
N ILE A 210 -8.83 4.66 -12.79
CA ILE A 210 -8.68 3.48 -13.66
C ILE A 210 -7.22 3.26 -14.02
N VAL A 211 -6.52 4.32 -14.44
CA VAL A 211 -5.10 4.25 -14.80
C VAL A 211 -4.24 3.87 -13.59
N ALA A 212 -4.47 4.49 -12.43
CA ALA A 212 -3.75 4.18 -11.20
C ALA A 212 -3.94 2.71 -10.79
N GLY A 213 -5.18 2.20 -10.81
CA GLY A 213 -5.46 0.79 -10.53
C GLY A 213 -4.77 -0.15 -11.52
N ALA A 214 -4.74 0.19 -12.82
CA ALA A 214 -4.04 -0.61 -13.82
C ALA A 214 -2.51 -0.59 -13.65
N VAL A 215 -1.93 0.56 -13.31
CA VAL A 215 -0.49 0.68 -13.02
C VAL A 215 -0.13 -0.13 -11.77
N LEU A 216 -0.90 0.02 -10.69
CA LEU A 216 -0.69 -0.76 -9.46
C LEU A 216 -0.78 -2.25 -9.73
N LEU A 217 -1.76 -2.71 -10.51
CA LEU A 217 -1.88 -4.11 -10.92
C LEU A 217 -0.60 -4.63 -11.59
N VAL A 218 -0.05 -3.87 -12.54
CA VAL A 218 1.20 -4.26 -13.22
C VAL A 218 2.37 -4.29 -12.24
N VAL A 219 2.50 -3.27 -11.38
CA VAL A 219 3.55 -3.23 -10.35
C VAL A 219 3.48 -4.48 -9.47
N GLN A 220 2.30 -4.83 -8.97
CA GLN A 220 2.14 -5.99 -8.09
C GLN A 220 2.41 -7.31 -8.82
N LEU A 221 1.95 -7.48 -10.07
CA LEU A 221 2.26 -8.67 -10.86
C LEU A 221 3.75 -8.80 -11.20
N THR A 222 4.44 -7.67 -11.43
CA THR A 222 5.90 -7.69 -11.61
C THR A 222 6.64 -8.01 -10.32
N GLY A 223 6.15 -7.55 -9.17
CA GLY A 223 6.67 -7.93 -7.85
C GLY A 223 6.53 -9.42 -7.61
N TYR A 224 5.33 -9.97 -7.87
CA TYR A 224 5.09 -11.41 -7.80
C TYR A 224 6.02 -12.22 -8.71
N ALA A 225 6.21 -11.78 -9.96
CA ALA A 225 7.11 -12.47 -10.90
C ALA A 225 8.57 -12.45 -10.45
N ARG A 226 9.02 -11.36 -9.81
CA ARG A 226 10.38 -11.25 -9.24
C ARG A 226 10.55 -12.16 -8.04
N GLU A 227 9.61 -12.14 -7.10
CA GLU A 227 9.64 -13.01 -5.93
C GLU A 227 9.64 -14.49 -6.36
N GLN A 228 8.84 -14.85 -7.36
CA GLN A 228 8.82 -16.21 -7.87
C GLN A 228 10.12 -16.59 -8.61
N ALA A 229 10.81 -15.63 -9.23
CA ALA A 229 12.13 -15.85 -9.80
C ALA A 229 13.20 -16.07 -8.71
N GLU A 230 13.13 -15.32 -7.61
CA GLU A 230 14.01 -15.48 -6.44
C GLU A 230 13.76 -16.83 -5.74
N ILE A 231 12.50 -17.22 -5.55
CA ILE A 231 12.14 -18.52 -5.02
C ILE A 231 12.62 -19.63 -5.94
N ASN A 232 12.56 -19.50 -7.27
CA ASN A 232 13.05 -20.55 -8.17
C ASN A 232 14.54 -20.43 -8.52
N ALA A 233 15.27 -19.50 -7.90
CA ALA A 233 16.69 -19.31 -8.18
C ALA A 233 17.50 -20.53 -7.69
N PRO A 234 18.52 -20.96 -8.47
CA PRO A 234 19.38 -22.09 -8.10
C PRO A 234 20.28 -21.76 -6.90
N VAL A 235 20.59 -20.49 -6.69
CA VAL A 235 21.34 -19.95 -5.56
C VAL A 235 20.53 -18.81 -4.95
N ARG A 236 20.17 -18.94 -3.67
CA ARG A 236 19.37 -17.97 -2.92
C ARG A 236 20.20 -17.34 -1.82
N PHE A 237 19.87 -16.11 -1.47
CA PHE A 237 20.48 -15.36 -0.38
C PHE A 237 19.44 -14.99 0.66
N THR A 238 19.76 -15.24 1.93
CA THR A 238 19.06 -14.65 3.07
C THR A 238 20.06 -13.77 3.77
N VAL A 239 19.88 -12.44 3.75
CA VAL A 239 20.83 -11.49 4.34
C VAL A 239 20.15 -10.72 5.46
N PHE A 240 20.81 -10.65 6.60
CA PHE A 240 20.44 -9.89 7.78
C PHE A 240 21.47 -8.77 7.95
N THR A 241 20.99 -7.55 8.14
CA THR A 241 21.82 -6.36 8.27
C THR A 241 21.67 -5.76 9.66
N ASP A 242 22.77 -5.29 10.21
CA ASP A 242 22.86 -4.37 11.34
C ASP A 242 23.49 -3.05 10.83
N GLN A 243 23.82 -2.11 11.72
CA GLN A 243 24.35 -0.79 11.33
C GLN A 243 25.59 -0.88 10.42
N ASP A 244 26.64 -1.59 10.84
CA ASP A 244 27.92 -1.69 10.12
C ASP A 244 28.26 -3.12 9.67
N GLN A 245 27.42 -4.10 9.99
CA GLN A 245 27.65 -5.51 9.65
C GLN A 245 26.46 -6.12 8.91
N MET A 246 26.76 -7.08 8.05
CA MET A 246 25.78 -8.02 7.52
C MET A 246 26.20 -9.45 7.78
N MET A 247 25.22 -10.30 8.06
CA MET A 247 25.35 -11.74 8.08
C MET A 247 24.39 -12.30 7.04
N GLY A 248 24.83 -13.23 6.21
CA GLY A 248 23.94 -13.87 5.25
C GLY A 248 24.17 -15.36 5.14
N GLN A 249 23.17 -16.04 4.62
CA GLN A 249 23.23 -17.45 4.28
C GLN A 249 23.00 -17.61 2.78
N VAL A 250 23.87 -18.39 2.13
CA VAL A 250 23.73 -18.79 0.73
C VAL A 250 23.19 -20.22 0.72
N THR A 251 22.06 -20.42 0.05
CA THR A 251 21.40 -21.73 -0.04
C THR A 251 21.16 -22.10 -1.49
N ASP A 252 21.00 -23.40 -1.76
CA ASP A 252 20.58 -23.89 -3.06
C ASP A 252 19.04 -23.80 -3.23
N GLY A 253 18.54 -24.17 -4.42
CA GLY A 253 17.10 -24.22 -4.69
C GLY A 253 16.29 -25.17 -3.79
N SER A 254 16.94 -26.09 -3.07
CA SER A 254 16.30 -26.98 -2.08
C SER A 254 16.32 -26.42 -0.65
N GLY A 255 16.98 -25.28 -0.44
CA GLY A 255 17.15 -24.65 0.87
C GLY A 255 18.32 -25.22 1.68
N GLN A 256 19.19 -26.04 1.09
CA GLN A 256 20.41 -26.49 1.76
C GLN A 256 21.51 -25.44 1.66
N GLY A 257 22.24 -25.25 2.75
CA GLY A 257 23.38 -24.34 2.83
C GLY A 257 24.47 -24.73 1.83
N LEU A 258 24.91 -23.77 1.01
CA LEU A 258 26.00 -23.95 0.06
C LEU A 258 27.32 -23.69 0.76
N GLY A 259 27.98 -24.75 1.23
CA GLY A 259 29.25 -24.62 1.93
C GLY A 259 30.46 -24.37 1.03
N ASN A 260 31.42 -23.58 1.53
CA ASN A 260 32.60 -23.10 0.79
C ASN A 260 32.28 -22.39 -0.53
N ALA A 261 31.09 -21.80 -0.65
CA ALA A 261 30.75 -20.94 -1.78
C ALA A 261 31.51 -19.62 -1.66
N SER A 262 32.03 -19.14 -2.79
CA SER A 262 32.61 -17.79 -2.87
C SER A 262 31.49 -16.77 -3.02
N VAL A 263 31.47 -15.78 -2.12
CA VAL A 263 30.56 -14.65 -2.10
C VAL A 263 31.36 -13.38 -2.39
N GLN A 264 31.18 -12.84 -3.58
CA GLN A 264 31.72 -11.56 -3.98
C GLN A 264 30.79 -10.44 -3.55
N ILE A 265 31.30 -9.50 -2.76
CA ILE A 265 30.58 -8.38 -2.15
C ILE A 265 31.16 -7.09 -2.72
N THR A 266 30.41 -6.43 -3.60
CA THR A 266 30.86 -5.22 -4.31
C THR A 266 30.10 -4.00 -3.81
N ASN A 267 30.81 -3.00 -3.30
CA ASN A 267 30.20 -1.72 -2.97
C ASN A 267 29.76 -1.01 -4.28
N ILE A 268 28.48 -0.66 -4.39
CA ILE A 268 27.90 -0.12 -5.62
C ILE A 268 28.42 1.29 -5.95
N ALA A 269 28.73 2.10 -4.93
CA ALA A 269 29.20 3.46 -5.10
C ALA A 269 30.70 3.54 -5.45
N SER A 270 31.53 2.75 -4.77
CA SER A 270 32.99 2.77 -4.97
C SER A 270 33.48 1.74 -6.00
N GLY A 271 32.67 0.73 -6.32
CA GLY A 271 33.06 -0.40 -7.18
C GLY A 271 34.05 -1.36 -6.53
N THR A 272 34.39 -1.18 -5.24
CA THR A 272 35.33 -2.05 -4.54
C THR A 272 34.68 -3.39 -4.20
N SER A 273 35.30 -4.50 -4.61
CA SER A 273 34.84 -5.86 -4.32
C SER A 273 35.69 -6.54 -3.25
N ASN A 274 35.03 -7.20 -2.30
CA ASN A 274 35.63 -8.14 -1.36
C ASN A 274 35.08 -9.54 -1.62
N GLU A 275 35.84 -10.57 -1.28
CA GLU A 275 35.41 -11.96 -1.43
C GLU A 275 35.42 -12.64 -0.06
N VAL A 276 34.31 -13.30 0.28
CA VAL A 276 34.14 -14.04 1.53
C VAL A 276 33.67 -15.45 1.18
N SER A 277 34.17 -16.47 1.88
CA SER A 277 33.71 -17.84 1.72
C SER A 277 32.66 -18.19 2.76
N THR A 278 31.66 -18.97 2.37
CA THR A 278 30.65 -19.49 3.32
C THR A 278 31.19 -20.65 4.15
N ASP A 279 30.67 -20.81 5.37
CA ASP A 279 30.90 -21.99 6.21
C ASP A 279 30.15 -23.23 5.69
N ALA A 280 30.22 -24.36 6.41
CA ALA A 280 29.59 -25.62 5.98
C ALA A 280 28.06 -25.54 5.81
N ASP A 281 27.41 -24.63 6.53
CA ASP A 281 25.95 -24.41 6.51
C ASP A 281 25.56 -23.24 5.60
N GLY A 282 26.52 -22.68 4.84
CA GLY A 282 26.30 -21.61 3.87
C GLY A 282 26.35 -20.19 4.46
N TRP A 283 26.77 -19.99 5.71
CA TRP A 283 26.81 -18.68 6.34
C TRP A 283 28.07 -17.89 6.02
N PHE A 284 27.93 -16.58 5.85
CA PHE A 284 29.02 -15.61 5.74
C PHE A 284 28.71 -14.36 6.57
N SER A 285 29.75 -13.61 6.92
CA SER A 285 29.61 -12.30 7.55
C SER A 285 30.55 -11.29 6.89
N PHE A 286 30.14 -10.03 6.89
CA PHE A 286 30.91 -8.94 6.31
C PHE A 286 30.64 -7.64 7.06
N ALA A 287 31.71 -6.93 7.41
CA ALA A 287 31.62 -5.57 7.95
C ALA A 287 31.87 -4.58 6.82
N GLY A 288 30.96 -3.62 6.66
CA GLY A 288 31.02 -2.62 5.62
C GLY A 288 30.87 -1.21 6.17
N THR A 289 30.90 -0.24 5.27
CA THR A 289 30.59 1.15 5.59
C THR A 289 29.07 1.35 5.63
N ILE A 290 28.60 2.03 6.68
CA ILE A 290 27.22 2.52 6.88
C ILE A 290 26.80 3.40 5.69
N ASP A 291 25.50 3.47 5.40
CA ASP A 291 24.86 4.25 4.33
C ASP A 291 25.35 3.90 2.91
N ASN A 292 25.83 2.67 2.72
CA ASN A 292 26.25 2.17 1.42
C ASN A 292 25.46 0.92 1.01
N SER A 293 25.26 0.79 -0.29
CA SER A 293 24.67 -0.41 -0.89
C SER A 293 25.75 -1.32 -1.47
N TYR A 294 25.59 -2.61 -1.23
CA TYR A 294 26.48 -3.68 -1.66
C TYR A 294 25.72 -4.64 -2.56
N GLN A 295 26.35 -5.04 -3.66
CA GLN A 295 25.91 -6.14 -4.51
C GLN A 295 26.65 -7.41 -4.09
N LEU A 296 25.89 -8.42 -3.70
CA LEU A 296 26.38 -9.75 -3.38
C LEU A 296 26.20 -10.64 -4.60
N GLN A 297 27.20 -11.45 -4.91
CA GLN A 297 27.15 -12.46 -5.96
C GLN A 297 27.84 -13.72 -5.46
N ALA A 298 27.21 -14.88 -5.64
CA ALA A 298 27.78 -16.15 -5.23
C ALA A 298 27.55 -17.18 -6.33
N SER A 299 28.51 -18.08 -6.46
CA SER A 299 28.43 -19.20 -7.38
C SER A 299 28.64 -20.52 -6.66
N ASN A 300 27.85 -21.53 -7.01
CA ASN A 300 28.07 -22.89 -6.53
C ASN A 300 29.16 -23.61 -7.36
N VAL A 301 29.57 -24.78 -6.90
CA VAL A 301 30.58 -25.61 -7.58
C VAL A 301 30.09 -26.14 -8.94
N GLN A 302 28.77 -26.17 -9.16
CA GLN A 302 28.14 -26.56 -10.43
C GLN A 302 28.06 -25.44 -11.47
N GLY A 303 28.48 -24.21 -11.12
CA GLY A 303 28.48 -23.05 -12.00
C GLY A 303 27.19 -22.23 -12.01
N ASP A 304 26.21 -22.57 -11.17
CA ASP A 304 25.04 -21.72 -10.95
C ASP A 304 25.45 -20.49 -10.13
N SER A 305 24.88 -19.34 -10.45
CA SER A 305 25.17 -18.09 -9.76
C SER A 305 23.89 -17.37 -9.36
N GLY A 306 23.90 -16.76 -8.19
CA GLY A 306 22.87 -15.83 -7.71
C GLY A 306 23.48 -14.47 -7.42
N SER A 307 22.65 -13.42 -7.43
CA SER A 307 23.05 -12.10 -6.95
C SER A 307 21.89 -11.43 -6.21
N THR A 308 22.21 -10.65 -5.19
CA THR A 308 21.26 -9.80 -4.45
C THR A 308 21.93 -8.47 -4.08
N SER A 309 21.15 -7.46 -3.71
CA SER A 309 21.66 -6.16 -3.25
C SER A 309 21.17 -5.87 -1.84
N VAL A 310 22.07 -5.40 -0.97
CA VAL A 310 21.76 -5.04 0.42
C VAL A 310 22.32 -3.65 0.74
N ALA A 311 21.60 -2.87 1.55
CA ALA A 311 22.12 -1.63 2.12
C ALA A 311 22.53 -1.85 3.58
N LEU A 312 23.68 -1.32 3.98
CA LEU A 312 24.10 -1.25 5.38
C LEU A 312 23.76 0.13 5.94
N GLY A 313 23.31 0.19 7.18
CA GLY A 313 22.99 1.44 7.88
C GLY A 313 21.51 1.75 8.09
N ASP A 314 20.61 0.97 7.50
CA ASP A 314 19.21 0.94 7.95
C ASP A 314 19.16 0.03 9.19
N PRO A 315 19.03 0.56 10.42
CA PRO A 315 18.76 -0.31 11.56
C PRO A 315 17.48 -1.09 11.27
N ALA A 316 17.39 -2.35 11.75
CA ALA A 316 16.07 -2.96 11.91
C ALA A 316 15.16 -1.92 12.58
N PRO A 317 13.93 -1.63 12.09
CA PRO A 317 13.17 -0.43 12.47
C PRO A 317 12.72 -0.46 13.93
N ALA A 318 13.65 -0.30 14.85
CA ALA A 318 13.48 -0.21 16.27
C ALA A 318 13.96 1.19 16.63
N HIS A 319 13.00 2.12 16.71
CA HIS A 319 13.16 3.47 17.26
C HIS A 319 13.60 4.60 16.31
N GLU A 320 13.10 4.64 15.07
CA GLU A 320 12.91 5.94 14.44
C GLU A 320 11.60 6.57 14.94
N HIS A 321 11.73 7.58 15.80
CA HIS A 321 10.65 8.53 16.02
C HIS A 321 10.39 9.27 14.71
N GLU A 322 9.43 8.80 13.91
CA GLU A 322 9.02 9.54 12.72
C GLU A 322 8.54 10.94 13.14
N ALA A 323 9.31 11.94 12.70
CA ALA A 323 8.86 13.32 12.65
C ALA A 323 7.52 13.36 11.94
N PHE A 324 6.50 13.90 12.61
CA PHE A 324 5.11 14.11 12.17
C PHE A 324 4.97 14.13 10.63
N HIS A 325 4.87 12.94 10.03
CA HIS A 325 4.81 12.81 8.59
C HIS A 325 3.38 13.20 8.24
N ILE A 326 3.15 14.44 7.81
CA ILE A 326 1.82 14.89 7.39
C ILE A 326 1.44 13.96 6.24
N PRO A 327 0.46 13.08 6.46
CA PRO A 327 0.22 12.03 5.51
C PRO A 327 -0.18 12.64 4.17
N PHE A 328 0.27 12.07 3.06
CA PHE A 328 0.16 12.68 1.73
C PHE A 328 -1.28 13.07 1.33
N TYR A 329 -2.30 12.41 1.90
CA TYR A 329 -3.70 12.77 1.72
C TYR A 329 -4.14 14.04 2.47
N PHE A 330 -3.52 14.40 3.59
CA PHE A 330 -3.69 15.73 4.20
C PHE A 330 -3.14 16.81 3.28
N ILE A 331 -2.02 16.54 2.60
CA ILE A 331 -1.43 17.44 1.60
C ILE A 331 -2.36 17.54 0.39
N ILE A 332 -2.88 16.42 -0.13
CA ILE A 332 -3.90 16.44 -1.19
C ILE A 332 -5.09 17.26 -0.71
N ALA A 333 -5.76 16.91 0.40
CA ALA A 333 -6.94 17.60 0.91
C ALA A 333 -6.70 19.10 1.15
N ALA A 334 -5.54 19.48 1.69
CA ALA A 334 -5.13 20.86 1.87
C ALA A 334 -4.91 21.57 0.53
N LEU A 335 -4.30 20.91 -0.46
CA LEU A 335 -4.16 21.43 -1.82
C LEU A 335 -5.53 21.55 -2.54
N LEU A 336 -6.44 20.59 -2.33
CA LEU A 336 -7.82 20.66 -2.82
C LEU A 336 -8.51 21.88 -2.22
N LEU A 337 -8.45 22.04 -0.89
CA LEU A 337 -9.01 23.18 -0.16
C LEU A 337 -8.38 24.52 -0.59
N LEU A 338 -7.06 24.61 -0.72
CA LEU A 338 -6.37 25.81 -1.20
C LEU A 338 -6.78 26.16 -2.64
N SER A 339 -6.94 25.16 -3.50
CA SER A 339 -7.36 25.38 -4.89
C SER A 339 -8.77 25.98 -4.96
N THR A 340 -9.69 25.59 -4.06
CA THR A 340 -11.04 26.19 -3.99
C THR A 340 -11.01 27.66 -3.54
N LEU A 341 -10.12 28.02 -2.63
CA LEU A 341 -9.92 29.41 -2.18
C LEU A 341 -9.35 30.28 -3.31
N LEU A 342 -8.40 29.75 -4.08
CA LEU A 342 -7.84 30.42 -5.26
C LEU A 342 -8.92 30.62 -6.34
N VAL A 343 -9.75 29.60 -6.63
CA VAL A 343 -10.82 29.72 -7.63
C VAL A 343 -11.89 30.74 -7.22
N ARG A 344 -12.28 30.80 -5.93
CA ARG A 344 -13.20 31.83 -5.42
C ARG A 344 -12.65 33.26 -5.52
N ARG A 345 -11.33 33.42 -5.39
CA ARG A 345 -10.66 34.73 -5.50
C ARG A 345 -10.61 35.24 -6.94
N PHE A 346 -10.55 34.35 -7.93
CA PHE A 346 -10.49 34.71 -9.35
C PHE A 346 -11.83 34.65 -10.08
N ASN A 347 -12.86 34.08 -9.48
CA ASN A 347 -14.21 34.04 -10.04
C ASN A 347 -15.25 34.24 -8.91
N PRO A 348 -15.44 35.49 -8.44
CA PRO A 348 -16.38 35.77 -7.36
C PRO A 348 -17.80 35.37 -7.81
N PRO A 349 -18.64 34.86 -6.90
CA PRO A 349 -20.02 34.51 -7.24
C PRO A 349 -20.71 35.75 -7.81
N HIS A 350 -21.34 35.61 -8.98
CA HIS A 350 -22.19 36.66 -9.53
C HIS A 350 -23.24 37.02 -8.47
N LYS A 351 -23.22 38.27 -8.00
CA LYS A 351 -24.33 38.80 -7.22
C LYS A 351 -25.60 38.63 -8.08
N PRO A 352 -26.69 38.08 -7.53
CA PRO A 352 -27.96 38.09 -8.25
C PRO A 352 -28.26 39.56 -8.61
N ALA A 353 -28.55 39.80 -9.88
CA ALA A 353 -29.01 41.11 -10.34
C ALA A 353 -30.29 41.44 -9.57
N VAL A 354 -30.24 42.52 -8.79
CA VAL A 354 -31.42 43.17 -8.19
C VAL A 354 -31.85 44.26 -9.14
#